data_AF-A0A2G6VPM3-F1
#
_entry.id   AF-A0A2G6VPM3-F1
#
_cell.length_a   1.000
_cell.length_b   1.000
_cell.length_c   1.000
_cell.angle_alpha   90.00
_cell.angle_beta   90.00
_cell.angle_gamma   90.00
#
_symmetry.space_group_name_H-M   'P 1'
#
loop_
_entity.id
_entity.type
_entity.pdbx_description
1 polymer ?
#
loop_
_entity_poly.entity_id
_entity_poly.type
_entity_poly.pdbx_seq_one_letter_code
_entity_poly.pdbx_strand_id
1 'polypeptide(L)'
;MSTNHNRIRVADLETNDPNKILKTNQNGELEFSDANNLHAEGYNALDYTTEGKALDARQGKVLKEMIDNKTVNLASDTETQINTTVSEDSKVVSRSKLFNWWEWVKTQSQTISGMWNFNSKVTFAPSTTTMPSLIIPNGTMSLRPENGALERDQEGNLFHAISNFYRYKLLDTRDYGKFLITTWRSRGLGMASYYGAKTGNTSGFKSISVEALGSYNEGHFLFKTFDYYTINGTYYNPDYKAPKTIIFEVFMNGINCTFSGNQSVKIYDVTYDTKSTGSVRNYETPILVTSFMNGSVIRLPQRSYNNVGNIISENFTEYNLKSLGSTDYYPDMKITNAQFSLEYKVSVLFEDNLNQNYQNSTASISFYNYSSQFIDLNNFL
;
A
#
# COMPACT_ATOMS: atom_id res chain seq x y z
N MET A 1 -40.88 -95.79 -44.72
CA MET A 1 -40.00 -94.65 -44.40
C MET A 1 -39.27 -94.24 -45.67
N SER A 2 -39.75 -93.20 -46.36
CA SER A 2 -39.07 -92.69 -47.56
C SER A 2 -37.84 -91.91 -47.12
N THR A 3 -36.68 -92.38 -47.54
CA THR A 3 -35.41 -91.74 -47.23
C THR A 3 -35.11 -90.70 -48.31
N ASN A 4 -35.68 -89.49 -48.19
CA ASN A 4 -35.37 -88.31 -49.02
C ASN A 4 -33.97 -87.74 -48.69
N HIS A 5 -32.94 -88.56 -48.78
CA HIS A 5 -31.55 -88.14 -48.59
C HIS A 5 -30.98 -87.98 -49.99
N ASN A 6 -30.28 -86.89 -50.24
CA ASN A 6 -29.51 -86.72 -51.46
C ASN A 6 -28.50 -87.87 -51.58
N ARG A 7 -28.73 -88.78 -52.53
CA ARG A 7 -27.85 -89.92 -52.80
C ARG A 7 -27.04 -89.59 -54.05
N ILE A 8 -25.74 -89.39 -53.88
CA ILE A 8 -24.77 -89.40 -54.99
C ILE A 8 -24.55 -90.86 -55.36
N ARG A 9 -24.70 -91.23 -56.63
CA ARG A 9 -24.25 -92.56 -57.10
C ARG A 9 -22.75 -92.46 -57.37
N VAL A 10 -21.99 -93.52 -57.08
CA VAL A 10 -20.54 -93.54 -57.35
C VAL A 10 -20.24 -93.23 -58.82
N ALA A 11 -21.11 -93.70 -59.73
CA ALA A 11 -21.03 -93.38 -61.16
C ALA A 11 -21.08 -91.86 -61.47
N ASP A 12 -21.77 -91.07 -60.64
CA ASP A 12 -21.86 -89.62 -60.81
C ASP A 12 -20.53 -88.93 -60.43
N LEU A 13 -19.68 -89.56 -59.62
CA LEU A 13 -18.32 -89.09 -59.26
C LEU A 13 -17.23 -89.61 -60.22
N GLU A 14 -17.55 -90.57 -61.10
CA GLU A 14 -16.59 -91.22 -62.01
C GLU A 14 -16.50 -90.56 -63.39
N THR A 15 -17.42 -89.65 -63.72
CA THR A 15 -17.24 -88.72 -64.85
C THR A 15 -16.18 -87.70 -64.46
N ASN A 16 -14.93 -88.01 -64.78
CA ASN A 16 -13.73 -87.20 -64.54
C ASN A 16 -13.73 -85.92 -65.41
N ASP A 17 -14.82 -85.16 -65.41
CA ASP A 17 -14.91 -83.86 -66.06
C ASP A 17 -14.20 -82.82 -65.20
N PRO A 18 -13.04 -82.29 -65.65
CA PRO A 18 -12.31 -81.31 -64.87
C PRO A 18 -13.12 -80.02 -64.72
N ASN A 19 -12.93 -79.33 -63.60
CA ASN A 19 -13.59 -78.06 -63.25
C ASN A 19 -15.10 -78.13 -63.02
N LYS A 20 -15.64 -79.27 -62.58
CA LYS A 20 -17.01 -79.36 -62.04
C LYS A 20 -16.98 -79.40 -60.51
N ILE A 21 -17.98 -78.77 -59.87
CA ILE A 21 -18.23 -78.86 -58.44
C ILE A 21 -19.65 -79.36 -58.19
N LEU A 22 -19.85 -80.06 -57.09
CA LEU A 22 -21.17 -80.50 -56.65
C LEU A 22 -21.83 -79.39 -55.84
N LYS A 23 -23.04 -78.98 -56.21
CA LYS A 23 -23.86 -78.03 -55.45
C LYS A 23 -25.28 -78.55 -55.27
N THR A 24 -26.02 -77.95 -54.36
CA THR A 24 -27.45 -78.21 -54.18
C THR A 24 -28.26 -77.23 -55.04
N ASN A 25 -29.21 -77.72 -55.84
CA ASN A 25 -30.09 -76.90 -56.66
C ASN A 25 -31.27 -76.32 -55.84
N GLN A 26 -32.13 -75.53 -56.48
CA GLN A 26 -33.28 -74.88 -55.81
C GLN A 26 -34.33 -75.88 -55.27
N ASN A 27 -34.34 -77.11 -55.78
CA ASN A 27 -35.23 -78.18 -55.32
C ASN A 27 -34.61 -79.01 -54.20
N GLY A 28 -33.39 -78.69 -53.75
CA GLY A 28 -32.68 -79.41 -52.71
C GLY A 28 -31.89 -80.62 -53.19
N GLU A 29 -31.78 -80.86 -54.50
CA GLU A 29 -31.07 -82.00 -55.10
C GLU A 29 -29.61 -81.67 -55.42
N LEU A 30 -28.73 -82.66 -55.46
CA LEU A 30 -27.31 -82.46 -55.81
C LEU A 30 -27.13 -82.49 -57.33
N GLU A 31 -26.48 -81.47 -57.88
CA GLU A 31 -26.12 -81.37 -59.30
C GLU A 31 -24.65 -80.95 -59.47
N PHE A 32 -24.03 -81.36 -60.58
CA PHE A 32 -22.73 -80.84 -60.98
C PHE A 32 -22.89 -79.53 -61.73
N SER A 33 -22.19 -78.50 -61.27
CA SER A 33 -22.06 -77.23 -61.96
C SER A 33 -20.61 -76.97 -62.33
N ASP A 34 -20.37 -76.23 -63.41
CA ASP A 34 -19.04 -75.67 -63.66
C ASP A 34 -18.55 -74.86 -62.46
N ALA A 35 -17.32 -75.13 -62.03
CA ALA A 35 -16.60 -74.35 -61.02
C ALA A 35 -16.53 -72.87 -61.44
N ASN A 36 -16.52 -72.60 -62.74
CA ASN A 36 -16.53 -71.25 -63.30
C ASN A 36 -17.89 -70.54 -63.13
N ASN A 37 -18.97 -71.28 -62.89
CA ASN A 37 -20.33 -70.76 -62.68
C ASN A 37 -20.69 -70.64 -61.19
N LEU A 38 -19.71 -70.71 -60.28
CA LEU A 38 -19.86 -70.27 -58.89
C LEU A 38 -20.00 -68.74 -58.86
N HIS A 39 -21.16 -68.26 -59.31
CA HIS A 39 -21.55 -66.89 -59.07
C HIS A 39 -21.75 -66.72 -57.55
N ALA A 40 -20.87 -65.93 -56.94
CA ALA A 40 -21.03 -65.43 -55.57
C ALA A 40 -22.29 -64.54 -55.39
N GLU A 41 -23.13 -64.42 -56.42
CA GLU A 41 -24.29 -63.54 -56.53
C GLU A 41 -25.48 -63.99 -55.65
N GLY A 42 -25.46 -65.22 -55.13
CA GLY A 42 -26.44 -65.69 -54.13
C GLY A 42 -26.09 -65.35 -52.68
N TYR A 43 -24.86 -64.90 -52.40
CA TYR A 43 -24.40 -64.59 -51.05
C TYR A 43 -24.75 -63.12 -50.71
N ASN A 44 -26.02 -62.87 -50.37
CA ASN A 44 -26.43 -61.60 -49.78
C ASN A 44 -25.88 -61.48 -48.34
N ALA A 45 -24.58 -61.22 -48.23
CA ALA A 45 -23.82 -61.06 -46.99
C ALA A 45 -24.05 -59.71 -46.29
N LEU A 46 -25.18 -59.05 -46.55
CA LEU A 46 -25.52 -57.72 -46.05
C LEU A 46 -26.85 -57.73 -45.27
N ASP A 47 -27.17 -58.84 -44.61
CA ASP A 47 -28.19 -58.83 -43.57
C ASP A 47 -27.50 -58.57 -42.21
N TYR A 48 -27.49 -57.29 -41.82
CA TYR A 48 -26.96 -56.79 -40.55
C TYR A 48 -27.94 -56.93 -39.39
N THR A 49 -29.09 -57.60 -39.59
CA THR A 49 -30.13 -57.77 -38.56
C THR A 49 -30.07 -59.13 -37.86
N THR A 50 -29.23 -60.05 -38.33
CA THR A 50 -29.11 -61.41 -37.77
C THR A 50 -27.69 -61.65 -37.22
N GLU A 51 -27.59 -61.93 -35.92
CA GLU A 51 -26.34 -62.21 -35.20
C GLU A 51 -25.67 -63.51 -35.72
N GLY A 52 -24.35 -63.51 -35.95
CA GLY A 52 -23.58 -64.72 -36.31
C GLY A 52 -23.16 -64.89 -37.78
N LYS A 53 -23.50 -63.96 -38.68
CA LYS A 53 -22.90 -63.91 -40.04
C LYS A 53 -21.54 -63.21 -39.98
N ALA A 54 -20.45 -63.95 -40.21
CA ALA A 54 -19.11 -63.38 -40.23
C ALA A 54 -18.88 -62.54 -41.50
N LEU A 55 -18.37 -61.32 -41.34
CA LEU A 55 -17.92 -60.48 -42.46
C LEU A 55 -16.82 -61.22 -43.23
N ASP A 56 -16.92 -61.30 -44.54
CA ASP A 56 -15.81 -61.80 -45.34
C ASP A 56 -14.62 -60.82 -45.31
N ALA A 57 -13.42 -61.28 -45.63
CA ALA A 57 -12.22 -60.45 -45.56
C ALA A 57 -12.28 -59.21 -46.48
N ARG A 58 -13.05 -59.26 -47.57
CA ARG A 58 -13.25 -58.13 -48.49
C ARG A 58 -14.16 -57.09 -47.83
N GLN A 59 -15.22 -57.52 -47.18
CA GLN A 59 -16.12 -56.66 -46.41
C GLN A 59 -15.42 -56.03 -45.21
N GLY A 60 -14.61 -56.80 -44.47
CA GLY A 60 -13.79 -56.28 -43.37
C GLY A 60 -12.79 -55.22 -43.85
N LYS A 61 -12.19 -55.42 -45.04
CA LYS A 61 -11.34 -54.41 -45.68
C LYS A 61 -12.14 -53.16 -46.04
N VAL A 62 -13.32 -53.28 -46.64
CA VAL A 62 -14.20 -52.15 -46.97
C VAL A 62 -14.63 -51.39 -45.70
N LEU A 63 -15.01 -52.09 -44.63
CA LEU A 63 -15.40 -51.48 -43.35
C LEU A 63 -14.23 -50.76 -42.69
N LYS A 64 -13.04 -51.35 -42.72
CA LYS A 64 -11.81 -50.72 -42.25
C LYS A 64 -11.47 -49.49 -43.08
N GLU A 65 -11.53 -49.57 -44.40
CA GLU A 65 -11.36 -48.41 -45.30
C GLU A 65 -12.42 -47.33 -45.04
N MET A 66 -13.67 -47.71 -44.77
CA MET A 66 -14.73 -46.77 -44.41
C MET A 66 -14.46 -46.11 -43.06
N ILE A 67 -13.95 -46.82 -42.06
CA ILE A 67 -13.63 -46.26 -40.73
C ILE A 67 -12.38 -45.38 -40.82
N ASP A 68 -11.31 -45.87 -41.45
CA ASP A 68 -10.03 -45.16 -41.60
C ASP A 68 -10.20 -43.89 -42.45
N ASN A 69 -11.05 -43.92 -43.48
CA ASN A 69 -11.34 -42.77 -44.33
C ASN A 69 -12.52 -41.92 -43.83
N LYS A 70 -13.24 -42.35 -42.78
CA LYS A 70 -14.30 -41.52 -42.21
C LYS A 70 -13.65 -40.37 -41.47
N THR A 71 -13.73 -39.20 -42.06
CA THR A 71 -13.49 -37.94 -41.37
C THR A 71 -14.57 -37.80 -40.30
N VAL A 72 -14.28 -38.26 -39.09
CA VAL A 72 -15.14 -37.99 -37.94
C VAL A 72 -14.87 -36.54 -37.56
N ASN A 73 -15.88 -35.69 -37.71
CA ASN A 73 -15.87 -34.33 -37.18
C ASN A 73 -15.85 -34.40 -35.65
N LEU A 74 -14.65 -34.56 -35.10
CA LEU A 74 -14.37 -34.42 -33.68
C LEU A 74 -14.27 -32.92 -33.43
N ALA A 75 -14.92 -32.40 -32.39
CA ALA A 75 -14.87 -30.98 -32.07
C ALA A 75 -15.43 -30.05 -33.19
N SER A 76 -16.59 -30.41 -33.77
CA SER A 76 -17.28 -29.53 -34.74
C SER A 76 -17.93 -28.31 -34.10
N ASP A 77 -18.05 -28.30 -32.78
CA ASP A 77 -18.48 -27.14 -32.01
C ASP A 77 -17.44 -26.02 -32.16
N THR A 78 -17.92 -24.85 -32.57
CA THR A 78 -17.11 -23.65 -32.81
C THR A 78 -16.22 -23.29 -31.62
N GLU A 79 -16.63 -23.63 -30.39
CA GLU A 79 -15.86 -23.38 -29.16
C GLU A 79 -14.58 -24.21 -29.05
N THR A 80 -14.51 -25.35 -29.75
CA THR A 80 -13.38 -26.29 -29.69
C THR A 80 -12.45 -26.22 -30.89
N GLN A 81 -12.77 -25.39 -31.89
CA GLN A 81 -11.94 -25.18 -33.08
C GLN A 81 -10.91 -24.09 -32.81
N ILE A 82 -9.65 -24.38 -33.16
CA ILE A 82 -8.58 -23.39 -33.13
C ILE A 82 -8.33 -22.87 -34.55
N ASN A 83 -8.19 -21.55 -34.71
CA ASN A 83 -8.07 -20.90 -36.02
C ASN A 83 -6.64 -20.95 -36.61
N THR A 84 -5.73 -21.67 -35.96
CA THR A 84 -4.32 -21.79 -36.33
C THR A 84 -4.01 -23.22 -36.67
N THR A 85 -3.36 -23.45 -37.81
CA THR A 85 -2.94 -24.78 -38.25
C THR A 85 -1.88 -25.33 -37.31
N VAL A 86 -2.27 -26.26 -36.43
CA VAL A 86 -1.34 -27.02 -35.60
C VAL A 86 -1.12 -28.37 -36.28
N SER A 87 0.12 -28.87 -36.28
CA SER A 87 0.39 -30.23 -36.77
C SER A 87 -0.32 -31.22 -35.87
N GLU A 88 -1.47 -31.74 -36.31
CA GLU A 88 -2.21 -32.75 -35.56
C GLU A 88 -1.55 -34.11 -35.72
N ASP A 89 -1.37 -34.84 -34.62
CA ASP A 89 -0.87 -36.22 -34.65
C ASP A 89 -1.96 -37.24 -35.07
N SER A 90 -3.08 -36.74 -35.62
CA SER A 90 -4.25 -37.49 -36.05
C SER A 90 -4.87 -38.37 -34.96
N LYS A 91 -4.58 -38.10 -33.68
CA LYS A 91 -5.16 -38.85 -32.56
C LYS A 91 -6.45 -38.24 -32.08
N VAL A 92 -7.44 -39.11 -31.85
CA VAL A 92 -8.71 -38.74 -31.23
C VAL A 92 -8.51 -38.54 -29.72
N VAL A 93 -8.73 -37.31 -29.23
CA VAL A 93 -8.78 -37.01 -27.79
C VAL A 93 -10.23 -36.95 -27.35
N SER A 94 -10.59 -37.69 -26.30
CA SER A 94 -11.94 -37.63 -25.74
C SER A 94 -12.17 -36.33 -24.96
N ARG A 95 -13.43 -35.86 -24.90
CA ARG A 95 -13.81 -34.71 -24.05
C ARG A 95 -13.37 -34.87 -22.59
N SER A 96 -13.42 -36.09 -22.05
CA SER A 96 -12.94 -36.40 -20.69
C SER A 96 -11.44 -36.14 -20.53
N LYS A 97 -10.62 -36.47 -21.54
CA LYS A 97 -9.18 -36.17 -21.51
C LYS A 97 -8.92 -34.67 -21.54
N LEU A 98 -9.66 -33.91 -22.35
CA LEU A 98 -9.56 -32.45 -22.39
C LEU A 98 -9.93 -31.81 -21.04
N PHE A 99 -11.02 -32.27 -20.42
CA PHE A 99 -11.42 -31.79 -19.09
C PHE A 99 -10.37 -32.10 -18.02
N ASN A 100 -9.86 -33.34 -17.98
CA ASN A 100 -8.83 -33.72 -17.02
C ASN A 100 -7.53 -32.95 -17.23
N TRP A 101 -7.17 -32.68 -18.49
CA TRP A 101 -6.03 -31.83 -18.82
C TRP A 101 -6.24 -30.40 -18.32
N TRP A 102 -7.42 -29.82 -18.52
CA TRP A 102 -7.75 -28.50 -18.00
C TRP A 102 -7.72 -28.42 -16.47
N GLU A 103 -8.30 -29.41 -15.78
CA GLU A 103 -8.21 -29.53 -14.32
C GLU A 103 -6.75 -29.59 -13.85
N TRP A 104 -5.92 -30.36 -14.55
CA TRP A 104 -4.48 -30.42 -14.27
C TRP A 104 -3.80 -29.06 -14.48
N VAL A 105 -4.04 -28.36 -15.59
CA VAL A 105 -3.46 -27.03 -15.88
C VAL A 105 -3.76 -26.02 -14.76
N LYS A 106 -4.98 -26.04 -14.19
CA LYS A 106 -5.36 -25.16 -13.06
C LYS A 106 -4.54 -25.37 -11.79
N THR A 107 -3.88 -26.53 -11.64
CA THR A 107 -3.05 -26.85 -10.47
C THR A 107 -1.58 -26.48 -10.65
N GLN A 108 -1.16 -26.12 -11.86
CA GLN A 108 0.24 -25.85 -12.18
C GLN A 108 0.56 -24.36 -12.07
N SER A 109 1.80 -24.04 -11.73
CA SER A 109 2.34 -22.68 -11.89
C SER A 109 2.40 -22.33 -13.37
N GLN A 110 1.80 -21.20 -13.75
CA GLN A 110 1.76 -20.73 -15.13
C GLN A 110 2.67 -19.50 -15.29
N THR A 111 3.52 -19.53 -16.31
CA THR A 111 4.25 -18.34 -16.77
C THR A 111 3.61 -17.83 -18.04
N ILE A 112 3.05 -16.62 -17.99
CA ILE A 112 2.39 -15.99 -19.12
C ILE A 112 3.33 -14.91 -19.68
N SER A 113 3.80 -15.09 -20.91
CA SER A 113 4.68 -14.12 -21.58
C SER A 113 3.92 -13.09 -22.44
N GLY A 114 2.62 -13.29 -22.66
CA GLY A 114 1.76 -12.44 -23.48
C GLY A 114 0.81 -11.54 -22.68
N MET A 115 0.19 -10.57 -23.36
CA MET A 115 -0.86 -9.73 -22.77
C MET A 115 -2.13 -10.56 -22.52
N TRP A 116 -2.66 -10.51 -21.30
CA TRP A 116 -3.93 -11.11 -20.95
C TRP A 116 -4.92 -10.02 -20.56
N ASN A 117 -6.11 -10.05 -21.18
CA ASN A 117 -7.23 -9.16 -20.85
C ASN A 117 -8.29 -9.97 -20.11
N PHE A 118 -8.54 -9.64 -18.85
CA PHE A 118 -9.61 -10.25 -18.06
C PHE A 118 -10.87 -9.37 -18.17
N ASN A 119 -11.91 -9.88 -18.83
CA ASN A 119 -13.19 -9.16 -19.01
C ASN A 119 -14.05 -9.13 -17.73
N SER A 120 -13.62 -9.84 -16.69
CA SER A 120 -14.30 -10.00 -15.42
C SER A 120 -13.35 -9.74 -14.26
N LYS A 121 -13.90 -9.65 -13.04
CA LYS A 121 -13.12 -9.45 -11.82
C LYS A 121 -12.06 -10.55 -11.64
N VAL A 122 -10.82 -10.14 -11.40
CA VAL A 122 -9.76 -11.02 -10.90
C VAL A 122 -9.86 -11.08 -9.38
N THR A 123 -9.88 -12.29 -8.82
CA THR A 123 -9.87 -12.51 -7.37
C THR A 123 -8.61 -13.28 -7.01
N PHE A 124 -7.80 -12.73 -6.12
CA PHE A 124 -6.59 -13.37 -5.61
C PHE A 124 -6.89 -14.16 -4.34
N ALA A 125 -6.16 -15.25 -4.11
CA ALA A 125 -6.21 -15.98 -2.85
C ALA A 125 -5.71 -15.10 -1.68
N PRO A 126 -6.11 -15.38 -0.42
CA PRO A 126 -5.56 -14.70 0.74
C PRO A 126 -4.04 -14.83 0.79
N SER A 127 -3.35 -13.74 1.12
CA SER A 127 -1.90 -13.73 1.27
C SER A 127 -1.46 -14.43 2.56
N THR A 128 -0.32 -15.11 2.52
CA THR A 128 0.44 -15.53 3.71
C THR A 128 1.76 -14.76 3.77
N THR A 129 2.53 -14.93 4.86
CA THR A 129 3.85 -14.31 5.02
C THR A 129 4.87 -14.76 3.97
N THR A 130 4.68 -15.93 3.36
CA THR A 130 5.58 -16.51 2.34
C THR A 130 4.97 -16.55 0.95
N MET A 131 3.66 -16.38 0.82
CA MET A 131 2.93 -16.40 -0.45
C MET A 131 2.01 -15.17 -0.54
N PRO A 132 2.53 -14.00 -0.94
CA PRO A 132 1.71 -12.82 -1.18
C PRO A 132 0.75 -13.07 -2.35
N SER A 133 -0.43 -12.45 -2.28
CA SER A 133 -1.51 -12.62 -3.26
C SER A 133 -1.22 -11.97 -4.61
N LEU A 134 -0.39 -10.93 -4.62
CA LEU A 134 0.07 -10.22 -5.81
C LEU A 134 1.48 -9.67 -5.57
N ILE A 135 2.40 -9.96 -6.49
CA ILE A 135 3.73 -9.34 -6.55
C ILE A 135 3.81 -8.58 -7.87
N ILE A 136 4.04 -7.27 -7.79
CA ILE A 136 4.45 -6.46 -8.94
C ILE A 136 5.99 -6.45 -8.90
N PRO A 137 6.70 -7.07 -9.86
CA PRO A 137 8.15 -7.13 -9.85
C PRO A 137 8.77 -5.74 -10.08
N ASN A 138 9.97 -5.53 -9.53
CA ASN A 138 10.78 -4.36 -9.86
C ASN A 138 11.22 -4.42 -11.32
N GLY A 139 11.30 -3.27 -11.99
CA GLY A 139 11.66 -3.25 -13.40
C GLY A 139 11.94 -1.86 -13.96
N THR A 140 12.07 -1.82 -15.27
CA THR A 140 12.15 -0.55 -16.00
C THR A 140 10.73 -0.03 -16.21
N MET A 141 10.48 1.21 -15.80
CA MET A 141 9.20 1.87 -15.98
C MET A 141 8.84 1.95 -17.47
N SER A 142 7.55 1.94 -17.79
CA SER A 142 7.10 2.10 -19.17
C SER A 142 7.59 3.46 -19.73
N LEU A 143 7.86 3.55 -21.04
CA LEU A 143 8.26 4.85 -21.61
C LEU A 143 7.13 5.87 -21.56
N ARG A 144 5.88 5.41 -21.64
CA ARG A 144 4.65 6.21 -21.53
C ARG A 144 3.74 5.56 -20.49
N PRO A 145 3.43 6.24 -19.37
CA PRO A 145 2.53 5.69 -18.37
C PRO A 145 1.12 5.59 -18.94
N GLU A 146 0.49 4.43 -18.77
CA GLU A 146 -0.91 4.21 -19.12
C GLU A 146 -1.80 4.57 -17.93
N ASN A 147 -2.94 5.20 -18.20
CA ASN A 147 -3.88 5.55 -17.13
C ASN A 147 -4.37 4.31 -16.38
N GLY A 148 -4.28 4.35 -15.04
CA GLY A 148 -4.60 3.23 -14.16
C GLY A 148 -3.43 2.28 -13.89
N ALA A 149 -2.27 2.46 -14.54
CA ALA A 149 -1.13 1.57 -14.35
C ALA A 149 -0.56 1.62 -12.93
N LEU A 150 -0.07 0.47 -12.47
CA LEU A 150 0.77 0.30 -11.30
C LEU A 150 2.12 -0.26 -11.75
N GLU A 151 3.21 0.44 -11.45
CA GLU A 151 4.55 0.11 -11.91
C GLU A 151 5.54 0.21 -10.75
N ARG A 152 6.56 -0.66 -10.70
CA ARG A 152 7.70 -0.52 -9.78
C ARG A 152 8.98 -0.21 -10.54
N ASP A 153 9.74 0.77 -10.05
CA ASP A 153 11.07 1.07 -10.57
C ASP A 153 12.11 0.01 -10.13
N GLN A 154 13.37 0.22 -10.52
CA GLN A 154 14.47 -0.70 -10.21
C GLN A 154 14.77 -0.72 -8.70
N GLU A 155 14.55 0.39 -8.02
CA GLU A 155 14.70 0.60 -6.58
C GLU A 155 13.51 0.06 -5.76
N GLY A 156 12.47 -0.44 -6.43
CA GLY A 156 11.27 -1.01 -5.81
C GLY A 156 10.30 0.02 -5.24
N ASN A 157 10.39 1.29 -5.64
CA ASN A 157 9.35 2.30 -5.40
C ASN A 157 8.14 1.97 -6.28
N LEU A 158 6.95 1.98 -5.68
CA LEU A 158 5.70 1.73 -6.39
C LEU A 158 5.12 3.06 -6.88
N PHE A 159 4.64 3.09 -8.11
CA PHE A 159 4.01 4.25 -8.72
C PHE A 159 2.62 3.91 -9.24
N HIS A 160 1.75 4.91 -9.18
CA HIS A 160 0.43 4.88 -9.80
C HIS A 160 0.35 5.97 -10.89
N ALA A 161 -0.14 5.61 -12.08
CA ALA A 161 -0.40 6.53 -13.17
C ALA A 161 -1.89 6.89 -13.23
N ILE A 162 -2.24 8.16 -13.00
CA ILE A 162 -3.62 8.68 -13.09
C ILE A 162 -3.90 9.43 -14.41
N SER A 163 -2.87 9.64 -15.21
CA SER A 163 -2.97 10.33 -16.51
C SER A 163 -1.81 9.92 -17.40
N ASN A 164 -1.98 10.07 -18.71
CA ASN A 164 -1.06 9.58 -19.76
C ASN A 164 0.35 10.24 -19.75
N PHE A 165 0.70 10.99 -18.70
CA PHE A 165 1.95 11.75 -18.62
C PHE A 165 2.61 11.72 -17.23
N TYR A 166 1.87 11.42 -16.16
CA TYR A 166 2.39 11.56 -14.80
C TYR A 166 2.29 10.27 -14.01
N ARG A 167 3.36 9.98 -13.26
CA ARG A 167 3.43 8.92 -12.26
C ARG A 167 3.52 9.54 -10.88
N TYR A 168 2.76 8.97 -9.95
CA TYR A 168 2.76 9.38 -8.55
C TYR A 168 3.33 8.23 -7.74
N LYS A 169 4.46 8.48 -7.08
CA LYS A 169 5.05 7.51 -6.16
C LYS A 169 4.07 7.28 -5.00
N LEU A 170 3.73 6.02 -4.74
CA LEU A 170 3.05 5.58 -3.54
C LEU A 170 4.10 5.50 -2.43
N LEU A 171 3.88 6.28 -1.37
CA LEU A 171 4.81 6.44 -0.26
C LEU A 171 4.72 5.27 0.72
N ASP A 172 5.84 4.91 1.32
CA ASP A 172 5.92 3.88 2.37
C ASP A 172 6.86 4.28 3.52
N THR A 173 7.13 3.34 4.44
CA THR A 173 7.95 3.57 5.64
C THR A 173 9.38 4.02 5.32
N ARG A 174 9.89 3.78 4.11
CA ARG A 174 11.20 4.27 3.66
C ARG A 174 11.20 5.79 3.41
N ASP A 175 10.03 6.37 3.16
CA ASP A 175 9.88 7.82 2.95
C ASP A 175 9.59 8.58 4.27
N TYR A 176 9.53 7.88 5.41
CA TYR A 176 9.29 8.50 6.73
C TYR A 176 10.24 9.67 7.02
N GLY A 177 11.51 9.53 6.65
CA GLY A 177 12.53 10.56 6.80
C GLY A 177 12.48 11.68 5.77
N LYS A 178 11.38 11.89 5.04
CA LYS A 178 11.24 12.97 4.04
C LYS A 178 10.09 13.94 4.34
N PHE A 179 9.43 13.79 5.50
CA PHE A 179 8.30 14.62 5.91
C PHE A 179 8.61 15.44 7.17
N LEU A 180 7.96 16.61 7.29
CA LEU A 180 7.91 17.35 8.56
C LEU A 180 7.11 16.50 9.54
N ILE A 181 7.78 15.97 10.55
CA ILE A 181 7.14 15.19 11.59
C ILE A 181 6.82 16.15 12.73
N THR A 182 5.53 16.35 13.01
CA THR A 182 5.12 16.99 14.27
C THR A 182 5.40 15.99 15.39
N THR A 183 6.51 16.17 16.09
CA THR A 183 6.95 15.29 17.18
C THR A 183 6.07 15.47 18.41
N TRP A 184 5.49 16.66 18.57
CA TRP A 184 4.51 16.92 19.61
C TRP A 184 3.59 18.09 19.28
N ARG A 185 2.36 17.99 19.77
CA ARG A 185 1.36 19.06 19.76
C ARG A 185 0.68 19.11 21.12
N SER A 186 0.56 20.31 21.67
CA SER A 186 -0.18 20.51 22.93
C SER A 186 -1.63 20.06 22.81
N ARG A 187 -2.12 19.42 23.88
CA ARG A 187 -3.54 19.10 24.08
C ARG A 187 -4.11 20.13 25.07
N GLY A 188 -5.12 20.88 24.64
CA GLY A 188 -5.76 21.91 25.46
C GLY A 188 -5.10 23.30 25.39
N LEU A 189 -5.73 24.27 26.04
CA LEU A 189 -5.33 25.68 26.06
C LEU A 189 -4.29 25.95 27.14
N GLY A 190 -3.28 26.76 26.83
CA GLY A 190 -2.33 27.29 27.81
C GLY A 190 -2.82 28.68 28.17
N MET A 191 -2.91 29.00 29.46
CA MET A 191 -3.47 30.28 29.87
C MET A 191 -2.72 30.86 31.06
N ALA A 192 -2.35 32.13 30.95
CA ALA A 192 -1.95 32.96 32.08
C ALA A 192 -2.82 34.22 32.10
N SER A 193 -3.22 34.68 33.27
CA SER A 193 -4.04 35.88 33.41
C SER A 193 -3.65 36.65 34.65
N TYR A 194 -3.39 37.94 34.48
CA TYR A 194 -3.04 38.87 35.54
C TYR A 194 -4.22 39.81 35.82
N TYR A 195 -4.55 39.96 37.10
CA TYR A 195 -5.52 40.95 37.57
C TYR A 195 -4.97 41.69 38.80
N GLY A 196 -4.73 42.99 38.70
CA GLY A 196 -4.21 43.78 39.82
C GLY A 196 -3.66 45.16 39.47
N ALA A 197 -3.32 45.93 40.50
CA ALA A 197 -2.81 47.31 40.38
C ALA A 197 -1.35 47.46 40.85
N LYS A 198 -0.61 46.36 40.99
CA LYS A 198 0.80 46.35 41.39
C LYS A 198 1.64 45.68 40.31
N THR A 199 2.94 45.91 40.29
CA THR A 199 3.82 45.11 39.44
C THR A 199 3.76 43.65 39.87
N GLY A 200 3.60 42.73 38.92
CA GLY A 200 3.48 41.31 39.22
C GLY A 200 3.46 40.45 37.97
N ASN A 201 3.41 39.13 38.18
CA ASN A 201 3.33 38.16 37.09
C ASN A 201 2.46 36.96 37.47
N THR A 202 1.98 36.28 36.44
CA THR A 202 1.20 35.04 36.56
C THR A 202 1.62 34.07 35.47
N SER A 203 1.59 32.78 35.77
CA SER A 203 2.06 31.73 34.87
C SER A 203 1.02 30.62 34.70
N GLY A 204 0.98 30.06 33.50
CA GLY A 204 0.24 28.84 33.17
C GLY A 204 1.17 27.83 32.53
N PHE A 205 1.00 26.55 32.85
CA PHE A 205 1.92 25.50 32.44
C PHE A 205 1.27 24.50 31.50
N LYS A 206 2.05 23.95 30.57
CA LYS A 206 1.72 22.77 29.79
C LYS A 206 2.81 21.73 29.90
N SER A 207 2.45 20.52 30.30
CA SER A 207 3.35 19.39 30.24
C SER A 207 3.68 19.03 28.79
N ILE A 208 4.95 18.75 28.53
CA ILE A 208 5.42 18.22 27.25
C ILE A 208 5.69 16.73 27.45
N SER A 209 5.42 15.89 26.46
CA SER A 209 5.81 14.47 26.52
C SER A 209 7.33 14.34 26.41
N VAL A 210 7.91 13.33 27.06
CA VAL A 210 9.37 13.11 27.09
C VAL A 210 9.99 12.94 25.69
N GLU A 211 9.20 12.52 24.71
CA GLU A 211 9.62 12.31 23.31
C GLU A 211 9.39 13.53 22.40
N ALA A 212 8.94 14.67 22.94
CA ALA A 212 8.50 15.80 22.11
C ALA A 212 9.62 16.48 21.31
N LEU A 213 10.86 16.40 21.78
CA LEU A 213 12.05 16.84 21.05
C LEU A 213 12.80 15.63 20.45
N GLY A 214 12.09 14.53 20.22
CA GLY A 214 12.61 13.29 19.63
C GLY A 214 13.67 12.59 20.49
N SER A 215 14.30 11.59 19.89
CA SER A 215 15.34 10.77 20.54
C SER A 215 16.72 10.89 19.86
N TYR A 216 16.97 11.98 19.16
CA TYR A 216 18.09 12.10 18.23
C TYR A 216 19.38 12.57 18.90
N ASN A 217 20.52 12.13 18.36
CA ASN A 217 21.83 12.67 18.74
C ASN A 217 21.96 14.14 18.31
N GLU A 218 21.38 14.52 17.18
CA GLU A 218 21.28 15.90 16.72
C GLU A 218 19.86 16.15 16.21
N GLY A 219 19.30 17.31 16.51
CA GLY A 219 17.91 17.62 16.19
C GLY A 219 17.68 19.08 15.87
N HIS A 220 17.09 19.35 14.71
CA HIS A 220 16.67 20.67 14.28
C HIS A 220 15.16 20.72 14.38
N PHE A 221 14.63 21.48 15.34
CA PHE A 221 13.19 21.60 15.55
C PHE A 221 12.71 23.02 15.28
N LEU A 222 11.46 23.14 14.85
CA LEU A 222 10.72 24.39 14.85
C LEU A 222 9.68 24.34 15.96
N PHE A 223 9.80 25.23 16.94
CA PHE A 223 8.72 25.51 17.87
C PHE A 223 7.75 26.51 17.26
N LYS A 224 6.50 26.12 17.10
CA LYS A 224 5.45 26.95 16.52
C LYS A 224 4.29 27.14 17.49
N THR A 225 3.84 28.37 17.67
CA THR A 225 2.71 28.71 18.54
C THR A 225 1.63 29.49 17.80
N PHE A 226 0.39 29.38 18.31
CA PHE A 226 -0.73 30.24 17.95
C PHE A 226 -1.30 30.85 19.23
N ASP A 227 -1.07 32.15 19.38
CA ASP A 227 -1.29 32.90 20.60
C ASP A 227 -2.31 34.00 20.41
N TYR A 228 -3.08 34.24 21.46
CA TYR A 228 -3.99 35.37 21.58
C TYR A 228 -3.74 36.10 22.89
N TYR A 229 -3.38 37.37 22.75
CA TYR A 229 -3.14 38.29 23.85
C TYR A 229 -4.31 39.23 23.97
N THR A 230 -4.87 39.35 25.18
CA THR A 230 -5.93 40.31 25.49
C THR A 230 -5.38 41.33 26.48
N ILE A 231 -5.43 42.60 26.09
CA ILE A 231 -5.11 43.73 26.96
C ILE A 231 -6.39 44.55 27.06
N ASN A 232 -7.09 44.42 28.18
CA ASN A 232 -8.37 45.09 28.40
C ASN A 232 -8.13 46.54 28.82
N GLY A 233 -7.56 47.34 27.91
CA GLY A 233 -7.21 48.73 28.17
C GLY A 233 -8.39 49.69 28.32
N THR A 234 -9.58 49.30 27.81
CA THR A 234 -10.84 50.05 27.99
C THR A 234 -11.32 50.08 29.44
N TYR A 235 -10.72 49.29 30.34
CA TYR A 235 -11.02 49.30 31.77
C TYR A 235 -10.00 50.09 32.60
N TYR A 236 -8.95 50.65 31.99
CA TYR A 236 -8.07 51.55 32.72
C TYR A 236 -8.84 52.81 33.06
N ASN A 237 -9.09 53.01 34.35
CA ASN A 237 -9.70 54.23 34.83
C ASN A 237 -8.77 55.41 34.43
N PRO A 238 -9.26 56.40 33.67
CA PRO A 238 -8.45 57.53 33.19
C PRO A 238 -7.86 58.37 34.32
N ASP A 239 -8.43 58.31 35.53
CA ASP A 239 -7.93 59.01 36.71
C ASP A 239 -6.71 58.33 37.34
N TYR A 240 -6.34 57.15 36.87
CA TYR A 240 -5.23 56.34 37.39
C TYR A 240 -4.17 56.08 36.32
N LYS A 241 -2.95 55.78 36.78
CA LYS A 241 -1.79 55.45 35.95
C LYS A 241 -1.94 54.05 35.38
N ALA A 242 -1.95 53.95 34.05
CA ALA A 242 -1.88 52.68 33.35
C ALA A 242 -0.54 51.96 33.62
N PRO A 243 -0.45 50.64 33.39
CA PRO A 243 0.84 49.96 33.34
C PRO A 243 1.85 50.69 32.46
N LYS A 244 3.14 50.58 32.77
CA LYS A 244 4.21 51.07 31.89
C LYS A 244 4.45 50.08 30.75
N THR A 245 4.49 48.79 31.09
CA THR A 245 4.92 47.74 30.17
C THR A 245 4.22 46.44 30.50
N ILE A 246 3.80 45.72 29.46
CA ILE A 246 3.18 44.40 29.55
C ILE A 246 4.04 43.44 28.75
N ILE A 247 4.45 42.33 29.35
CA ILE A 247 5.34 41.35 28.72
C ILE A 247 4.67 39.98 28.74
N PHE A 248 4.57 39.35 27.58
CA PHE A 248 4.16 37.97 27.39
C PHE A 248 5.38 37.14 27.07
N GLU A 249 5.61 36.06 27.82
CA GLU A 249 6.80 35.24 27.68
C GLU A 249 6.42 33.77 27.59
N VAL A 250 7.17 33.01 26.79
CA VAL A 250 7.09 31.55 26.78
C VAL A 250 8.44 30.99 27.18
N PHE A 251 8.45 30.18 28.24
CA PHE A 251 9.63 29.50 28.75
C PHE A 251 9.53 28.00 28.50
N MET A 252 10.67 27.38 28.24
CA MET A 252 10.86 25.95 28.40
C MET A 252 11.47 25.70 29.79
N ASN A 253 10.79 24.89 30.58
CA ASN A 253 11.21 24.54 31.93
C ASN A 253 11.68 23.09 31.95
N GLY A 254 12.84 22.85 32.53
CA GLY A 254 13.26 21.50 32.88
C GLY A 254 12.39 20.99 34.03
N ILE A 255 12.03 19.71 34.00
CA ILE A 255 11.33 19.04 35.12
C ILE A 255 12.34 18.26 35.94
N ASN A 256 13.17 17.45 35.27
CA ASN A 256 14.25 16.67 35.88
C ASN A 256 15.63 17.15 35.44
N CYS A 257 15.71 18.33 34.81
CA CYS A 257 16.94 18.88 34.26
C CYS A 257 17.02 20.39 34.47
N THR A 258 18.20 20.96 34.18
CA THR A 258 18.46 22.40 34.10
C THR A 258 19.16 22.73 32.78
N PHE A 259 19.10 24.00 32.40
CA PHE A 259 19.70 24.63 31.23
C PHE A 259 20.92 25.46 31.68
N SER A 260 22.12 24.87 31.63
CA SER A 260 23.35 25.47 32.16
C SER A 260 23.21 25.93 33.62
N GLY A 261 22.48 25.16 34.44
CA GLY A 261 22.19 25.49 35.84
C GLY A 261 20.90 26.29 36.08
N ASN A 262 20.26 26.82 35.03
CA ASN A 262 18.96 27.50 35.16
C ASN A 262 17.79 26.53 35.00
N GLN A 263 16.74 26.65 35.82
CA GLN A 263 15.56 25.77 35.71
C GLN A 263 14.75 26.02 34.42
N SER A 264 14.83 27.23 33.90
CA SER A 264 13.98 27.74 32.84
C SER A 264 14.81 28.50 31.81
N VAL A 265 14.43 28.37 30.55
CA VAL A 265 14.99 29.15 29.45
C VAL A 265 13.88 29.77 28.62
N LYS A 266 14.04 31.04 28.24
CA LYS A 266 13.04 31.76 27.46
C LYS A 266 13.13 31.36 25.98
N ILE A 267 12.00 30.99 25.38
CA ILE A 267 11.90 30.68 23.95
C ILE A 267 11.65 31.96 23.16
N TYR A 268 10.71 32.79 23.60
CA TYR A 268 10.46 34.13 23.07
C TYR A 268 9.70 35.00 24.07
N ASP A 269 9.66 36.29 23.80
CA ASP A 269 8.75 37.24 24.45
C ASP A 269 8.15 38.25 23.46
N VAL A 270 7.10 38.91 23.95
CA VAL A 270 6.39 39.97 23.25
C VAL A 270 6.08 41.05 24.26
N THR A 271 6.50 42.27 23.95
CA THR A 271 6.22 43.43 24.79
C THR A 271 5.15 44.32 24.15
N TYR A 272 4.20 44.77 24.95
CA TYR A 272 3.16 45.73 24.57
C TYR A 272 3.21 46.97 25.44
N ASP A 273 2.83 48.09 24.83
CA ASP A 273 2.46 49.31 25.55
C ASP A 273 1.00 49.27 26.00
N THR A 274 0.57 50.29 26.74
CA THR A 274 -0.81 50.39 27.25
C THR A 274 -1.83 50.90 26.25
N LYS A 275 -1.40 51.34 25.07
CA LYS A 275 -2.31 51.76 23.99
C LYS A 275 -2.79 50.58 23.15
N SER A 276 -2.10 49.45 23.27
CA SER A 276 -2.42 48.23 22.55
C SER A 276 -3.65 47.51 23.12
N THR A 277 -4.50 46.99 22.25
CA THR A 277 -5.73 46.25 22.63
C THR A 277 -5.53 44.74 22.74
N GLY A 278 -4.29 44.27 22.58
CA GLY A 278 -3.98 42.85 22.36
C GLY A 278 -3.88 42.48 20.88
N SER A 279 -3.54 41.22 20.59
CA SER A 279 -3.27 40.75 19.22
C SER A 279 -3.37 39.22 19.14
N VAL A 280 -3.58 38.71 17.94
CA VAL A 280 -3.42 37.30 17.60
C VAL A 280 -2.11 37.16 16.83
N ARG A 281 -1.21 36.26 17.25
CA ARG A 281 0.10 36.07 16.62
C ARG A 281 0.50 34.62 16.53
N ASN A 282 1.33 34.34 15.53
CA ASN A 282 2.06 33.09 15.42
C ASN A 282 3.53 33.37 15.65
N TYR A 283 4.20 32.52 16.43
CA TYR A 283 5.64 32.57 16.61
C TYR A 283 6.28 31.30 16.12
N GLU A 284 7.46 31.45 15.54
CA GLU A 284 8.28 30.39 14.99
C GLU A 284 9.71 30.57 15.50
N THR A 285 10.13 29.67 16.38
CA THR A 285 11.46 29.69 17.01
C THR A 285 12.18 28.38 16.70
N PRO A 286 13.32 28.40 15.97
CA PRO A 286 14.14 27.22 15.81
C PRO A 286 14.73 26.79 17.17
N ILE A 287 14.79 25.49 17.39
CA ILE A 287 15.44 24.87 18.54
C ILE A 287 16.41 23.85 17.99
N LEU A 288 17.70 24.05 18.27
CA LEU A 288 18.73 23.10 17.87
C LEU A 288 19.12 22.26 19.07
N VAL A 289 19.27 20.97 18.89
CA VAL A 289 19.73 20.02 19.89
C VAL A 289 20.97 19.34 19.35
N THR A 290 22.05 19.36 20.12
CA THR A 290 23.28 18.63 19.79
C THR A 290 23.66 17.77 20.98
N SER A 291 23.93 16.48 20.76
CA SER A 291 24.35 15.55 21.80
C SER A 291 25.84 15.26 21.71
N PHE A 292 26.53 15.48 22.83
CA PHE A 292 27.91 15.10 23.06
C PHE A 292 27.96 13.76 23.80
N MET A 293 29.14 13.15 24.00
CA MET A 293 29.24 11.85 24.67
C MET A 293 28.45 11.79 25.99
N ASN A 294 28.55 12.82 26.83
CA ASN A 294 28.01 12.79 28.19
C ASN A 294 26.64 13.47 28.36
N GLY A 295 26.15 14.25 27.39
CA GLY A 295 24.86 14.94 27.51
C GLY A 295 24.50 15.72 26.25
N SER A 296 23.42 16.50 26.30
CA SER A 296 22.92 17.29 25.18
C SER A 296 22.95 18.78 25.48
N VAL A 297 23.03 19.58 24.42
CA VAL A 297 22.99 21.04 24.45
C VAL A 297 21.80 21.49 23.62
N ILE A 298 20.96 22.34 24.20
CA ILE A 298 19.88 23.02 23.48
C ILE A 298 20.38 24.40 23.09
N ARG A 299 20.16 24.80 21.83
CA ARG A 299 20.43 26.15 21.37
C ARG A 299 19.14 26.84 20.99
N LEU A 300 18.96 28.04 21.53
CA LEU A 300 17.83 28.91 21.23
C LEU A 300 18.30 30.23 20.63
N PRO A 301 17.59 30.79 19.66
CA PRO A 301 17.96 32.03 19.02
C PRO A 301 17.65 33.22 19.93
N GLN A 302 18.59 34.15 20.01
CA GLN A 302 18.41 35.52 20.44
C GLN A 302 18.30 36.39 19.20
N ARG A 303 17.08 36.89 18.95
CA ARG A 303 16.77 37.72 17.79
C ARG A 303 16.62 39.18 18.20
N SER A 304 17.13 40.07 17.36
CA SER A 304 16.74 41.47 17.36
C SER A 304 15.81 41.74 16.17
N TYR A 305 14.86 42.63 16.36
CA TYR A 305 13.86 42.97 15.35
C TYR A 305 13.91 44.45 15.02
N ASN A 306 13.61 44.81 13.77
CA ASN A 306 13.37 46.20 13.41
C ASN A 306 11.97 46.64 13.83
N ASN A 307 11.65 47.92 13.64
CA ASN A 307 10.36 48.50 14.02
C ASN A 307 9.16 47.95 13.22
N VAL A 308 9.40 47.13 12.19
CA VAL A 308 8.38 46.47 11.35
C VAL A 308 8.31 44.96 11.67
N GLY A 309 9.12 44.47 12.61
CA GLY A 309 9.12 43.08 13.05
C GLY A 309 10.00 42.13 12.21
N ASN A 310 10.84 42.65 11.31
CA ASN A 310 11.81 41.81 10.59
C ASN A 310 13.02 41.51 11.48
N ILE A 311 13.55 40.29 11.39
CA ILE A 311 14.78 39.88 12.10
C ILE A 311 15.98 40.65 11.52
N ILE A 312 16.72 41.38 12.37
CA ILE A 312 17.95 42.09 11.98
C ILE A 312 19.19 41.24 12.32
N SER A 313 19.15 40.52 13.44
CA SER A 313 20.23 39.63 13.86
C SER A 313 19.66 38.40 14.54
N GLU A 314 20.34 37.26 14.39
CA GLU A 314 20.04 36.00 15.09
C GLU A 314 21.35 35.40 15.58
N ASN A 315 21.50 35.25 16.90
CA ASN A 315 22.60 34.55 17.54
C ASN A 315 22.04 33.39 18.35
N PHE A 316 22.71 32.23 18.37
CA PHE A 316 22.25 31.11 19.18
C PHE A 316 22.94 31.09 20.53
N THR A 317 22.14 31.06 21.61
CA THR A 317 22.66 30.83 22.97
C THR A 317 22.59 29.35 23.27
N GLU A 318 23.68 28.80 23.81
CA GLU A 318 23.82 27.38 24.15
C GLU A 318 23.45 27.13 25.61
N TYR A 319 22.69 26.06 25.83
CA TYR A 319 22.22 25.62 27.13
C TYR A 319 22.55 24.14 27.34
N ASN A 320 23.54 23.86 28.20
CA ASN A 320 23.93 22.51 28.56
C ASN A 320 22.81 21.86 29.37
N LEU A 321 22.27 20.72 28.91
CA LEU A 321 21.32 19.95 29.71
C LEU A 321 22.06 19.25 30.83
N LYS A 322 21.64 19.55 32.05
CA LYS A 322 22.24 19.03 33.27
C LYS A 322 21.19 18.41 34.18
N SER A 323 21.57 17.35 34.85
CA SER A 323 20.83 16.76 35.95
C SER A 323 20.65 17.78 37.08
N LEU A 324 19.53 17.69 37.81
CA LEU A 324 19.27 18.60 38.93
C LEU A 324 20.42 18.54 39.95
N GLY A 325 20.94 19.70 40.35
CA GLY A 325 22.03 19.81 41.33
C GLY A 325 23.45 19.57 40.79
N SER A 326 23.61 19.24 39.51
CA SER A 326 24.94 19.08 38.90
C SER A 326 25.71 20.41 38.90
N THR A 327 26.97 20.38 39.33
CA THR A 327 27.88 21.54 39.32
C THR A 327 28.82 21.55 38.12
N ASP A 328 28.82 20.50 37.30
CA ASP A 328 29.77 20.34 36.21
C ASP A 328 29.55 21.36 35.09
N TYR A 329 30.64 21.77 34.43
CA TYR A 329 30.53 22.71 33.32
C TYR A 329 29.89 22.07 32.07
N TYR A 330 30.17 20.79 31.85
CA TYR A 330 29.75 20.03 30.67
C TYR A 330 28.32 19.49 30.81
N PRO A 331 27.60 19.24 29.69
CA PRO A 331 26.32 18.58 29.74
C PRO A 331 26.46 17.13 30.23
N ASP A 332 25.59 16.71 31.14
CA ASP A 332 25.55 15.37 31.73
C ASP A 332 24.21 14.65 31.51
N MET A 333 23.26 15.31 30.84
CA MET A 333 21.94 14.76 30.56
C MET A 333 21.66 14.74 29.06
N LYS A 334 21.28 13.56 28.56
CA LYS A 334 20.80 13.39 27.18
C LYS A 334 19.39 13.93 27.03
N ILE A 335 19.09 14.52 25.87
CA ILE A 335 17.75 15.02 25.53
C ILE A 335 16.66 13.94 25.68
N THR A 336 16.98 12.68 25.34
CA THR A 336 16.10 11.50 25.48
C THR A 336 15.65 11.22 26.91
N ASN A 337 16.41 11.70 27.89
CA ASN A 337 16.16 11.46 29.31
C ASN A 337 15.61 12.73 29.99
N ALA A 338 15.62 13.86 29.29
CA ALA A 338 15.16 15.13 29.80
C ALA A 338 13.64 15.25 29.67
N GLN A 339 13.02 15.85 30.68
CA GLN A 339 11.60 16.11 30.73
C GLN A 339 11.37 17.61 30.80
N PHE A 340 10.45 18.10 29.98
CA PHE A 340 10.20 19.54 29.84
C PHE A 340 8.74 19.90 30.08
N SER A 341 8.51 21.16 30.40
CA SER A 341 7.20 21.79 30.33
C SER A 341 7.32 23.16 29.66
N LEU A 342 6.21 23.65 29.11
CA LEU A 342 6.10 25.03 28.65
C LEU A 342 5.42 25.85 29.74
N GLU A 343 5.96 27.03 30.00
CA GLU A 343 5.35 28.04 30.85
C GLU A 343 5.01 29.26 30.02
N TYR A 344 3.74 29.65 30.05
CA TYR A 344 3.22 30.88 29.47
C TYR A 344 3.08 31.88 30.60
N LYS A 345 3.78 33.01 30.51
CA LYS A 345 3.87 33.99 31.57
C LYS A 345 3.40 35.35 31.10
N VAL A 346 2.66 36.04 31.96
CA VAL A 346 2.29 37.45 31.80
C VAL A 346 2.96 38.23 32.92
N SER A 347 3.70 39.26 32.58
CA SER A 347 4.31 40.21 33.52
C SER A 347 3.77 41.61 33.26
N VAL A 348 3.32 42.30 34.32
CA VAL A 348 2.79 43.66 34.25
C VAL A 348 3.65 44.56 35.12
N LEU A 349 4.18 45.62 34.52
CA LEU A 349 5.11 46.55 35.17
C LEU A 349 4.45 47.92 35.27
N PHE A 350 4.34 48.48 36.47
CA PHE A 350 3.94 49.87 36.74
C PHE A 350 5.17 50.72 37.11
N GLU A 351 5.07 52.04 36.92
CA GLU A 351 6.09 52.99 37.41
C GLU A 351 6.17 52.95 38.95
N ASP A 352 5.03 52.98 39.65
CA ASP A 352 4.93 52.72 41.09
C ASP A 352 4.67 51.23 41.31
N ASN A 353 5.72 50.43 41.42
CA ASN A 353 5.63 48.96 41.45
C ASN A 353 4.79 48.38 42.60
N LEU A 354 4.76 49.07 43.75
CA LEU A 354 4.04 48.62 44.95
C LEU A 354 2.68 49.30 45.10
N ASN A 355 2.36 50.25 44.21
CA ASN A 355 1.17 51.10 44.27
C ASN A 355 1.08 51.87 45.60
N GLN A 356 2.19 52.43 46.07
CA GLN A 356 2.25 53.13 47.37
C GLN A 356 1.35 54.36 47.42
N ASN A 357 1.15 55.02 46.28
CA ASN A 357 0.31 56.20 46.16
C ASN A 357 -1.15 55.88 45.81
N TYR A 358 -1.51 54.60 45.67
CA TYR A 358 -2.83 54.15 45.20
C TYR A 358 -3.24 54.78 43.86
N GLN A 359 -2.28 55.14 43.02
CA GLN A 359 -2.52 55.80 41.73
C GLN A 359 -2.47 54.85 40.55
N ASN A 360 -2.13 53.58 40.71
CA ASN A 360 -2.15 52.64 39.61
C ASN A 360 -3.58 52.20 39.28
N SER A 361 -3.87 52.12 38.00
CA SER A 361 -5.08 51.50 37.48
C SER A 361 -5.01 49.97 37.69
N THR A 362 -6.17 49.33 37.76
CA THR A 362 -6.23 47.86 37.80
C THR A 362 -6.09 47.33 36.39
N ALA A 363 -5.09 46.47 36.17
CA ALA A 363 -4.87 45.78 34.91
C ALA A 363 -5.59 44.44 34.87
N SER A 364 -6.17 44.13 33.70
CA SER A 364 -6.77 42.83 33.36
C SER A 364 -6.16 42.38 32.04
N ILE A 365 -5.29 41.37 32.12
CA ILE A 365 -4.47 40.94 30.98
C ILE A 365 -4.49 39.41 30.92
N SER A 366 -4.71 38.88 29.72
CA SER A 366 -4.76 37.44 29.49
C SER A 366 -3.90 37.03 28.30
N PHE A 367 -3.23 35.89 28.47
CA PHE A 367 -2.47 35.20 27.44
C PHE A 367 -3.10 33.83 27.23
N TYR A 368 -3.69 33.61 26.05
CA TYR A 368 -4.20 32.33 25.61
C TYR A 368 -3.29 31.74 24.53
N ASN A 369 -2.68 30.59 24.79
CA ASN A 369 -2.03 29.76 23.79
C ASN A 369 -3.00 28.65 23.33
N TYR A 370 -3.50 28.79 22.11
CA TYR A 370 -4.43 27.84 21.49
C TYR A 370 -3.73 26.57 21.00
N SER A 371 -2.49 26.71 20.51
CA SER A 371 -1.69 25.59 20.04
C SER A 371 -0.21 25.89 20.16
N SER A 372 0.55 24.86 20.47
CA SER A 372 2.01 24.81 20.49
C SER A 372 2.45 23.48 19.92
N GLN A 373 3.45 23.50 19.05
CA GLN A 373 3.92 22.34 18.30
C GLN A 373 5.44 22.35 18.22
N PHE A 374 6.05 21.17 18.31
CA PHE A 374 7.43 20.93 17.88
C PHE A 374 7.38 20.17 16.56
N ILE A 375 8.08 20.69 15.56
CA ILE A 375 8.17 20.12 14.22
C ILE A 375 9.63 19.77 13.97
N ASP A 376 9.92 18.52 13.64
CA ASP A 376 11.27 18.08 13.26
C ASP A 376 11.60 18.52 11.82
N LEU A 377 12.73 19.21 11.67
CA LEU A 377 13.27 19.77 10.43
C LEU A 377 14.50 19.02 9.90
N ASN A 378 14.99 17.98 10.58
CA ASN A 378 16.23 17.27 10.21
C ASN A 378 16.26 16.73 8.77
N ASN A 379 15.10 16.68 8.10
CA ASN A 379 14.92 16.11 6.77
C ASN A 379 14.69 17.16 5.67
N PHE A 380 14.86 18.45 5.95
CA PHE A 380 14.61 19.56 5.01
C PHE A 380 15.87 20.21 4.42
N LEU A 381 17.08 19.71 4.73
CA LEU A 381 18.35 20.19 4.18
C LEU A 381 19.10 19.09 3.44
#